data_AF-A0A4Y2GLG0-F1
#
_entry.id   AF-A0A4Y2GLG0-F1
#
_cell.length_a   1.000
_cell.length_b   1.000
_cell.length_c   1.000
_cell.angle_alpha   90.00
_cell.angle_beta   90.00
_cell.angle_gamma   90.00
#
_symmetry.space_group_name_H-M   'P 1'
#
loop_
_entity.id
_entity.type
_entity.pdbx_description
1 polymer ?
#
loop_
_entity_poly.entity_id
_entity_poly.type
_entity_poly.pdbx_seq_one_letter_code
_entity_poly.pdbx_strand_id
1 'polypeptide(L)'
;MTVCRGKETCGRCSEIGHNSKSCTSTPKCSNCKAEHPSYSRKCPRWVEEREIQAIKVTQNISFAEARKIVTSRTPTVGVSYSSMASICPHCKNRTSEQAEAPPDNNPIPLSKNLQLNKIIEQILKRKLSSTDQAFQTRLMEITRKQTKIRIIH
;
A
#
# COMPACT_ATOMS: atom_id res chain seq x y z
N MET A 1 36.43 -1.51 -12.94
CA MET A 1 35.11 -1.09 -13.47
C MET A 1 34.24 -2.33 -13.62
N THR A 2 33.07 -2.33 -13.00
CA THR A 2 32.11 -3.42 -13.14
C THR A 2 31.27 -3.16 -14.38
N VAL A 3 31.48 -3.93 -15.45
CA VAL A 3 30.67 -3.83 -16.67
C VAL A 3 29.42 -4.69 -16.47
N CYS A 4 28.25 -4.11 -16.73
CA CYS A 4 27.00 -4.87 -16.70
C CYS A 4 26.98 -5.85 -17.88
N ARG A 5 26.80 -7.14 -17.62
CA ARG A 5 26.63 -8.18 -18.66
C ARG A 5 25.22 -8.18 -19.27
N GLY A 6 24.31 -7.38 -18.73
CA GLY A 6 22.92 -7.30 -19.17
C GLY A 6 22.76 -6.45 -20.44
N LYS A 7 21.76 -6.79 -21.25
CA LYS A 7 21.35 -5.96 -22.39
C LYS A 7 20.64 -4.69 -21.90
N GLU A 8 20.84 -3.57 -22.58
CA GLU A 8 20.17 -2.32 -22.24
C GLU A 8 18.65 -2.51 -22.32
N THR A 9 17.97 -2.32 -21.19
CA THR A 9 16.52 -2.45 -21.07
C THR A 9 15.94 -1.09 -20.70
N CYS A 10 14.94 -0.65 -21.45
CA CYS A 10 14.30 0.64 -21.26
C CYS A 10 13.46 0.65 -19.99
N GLY A 11 13.73 1.57 -19.06
CA GLY A 11 12.98 1.74 -17.82
C GLY A 11 11.57 2.34 -18.01
N ARG A 12 11.24 2.83 -19.21
CA ARG A 12 9.91 3.35 -19.56
C ARG A 12 8.99 2.25 -20.08
N CYS A 13 9.39 1.52 -21.12
CA CYS A 13 8.56 0.53 -21.80
C CYS A 13 8.98 -0.93 -21.54
N SER A 14 10.05 -1.15 -20.78
CA SER A 14 10.60 -2.49 -20.47
C SER A 14 11.07 -3.30 -21.68
N GLU A 15 11.25 -2.67 -22.85
CA GLU A 15 11.82 -3.30 -24.03
C GLU A 15 13.35 -3.23 -24.04
N ILE A 16 13.96 -4.21 -24.68
CA ILE A 16 15.42 -4.33 -24.81
C ILE A 16 15.89 -3.61 -26.09
N GLY A 17 17.08 -3.00 -26.06
CA GLY A 17 17.73 -2.44 -27.25
C GLY A 17 17.74 -0.92 -27.31
N HIS A 18 17.24 -0.23 -26.29
CA HIS A 18 17.37 1.22 -26.15
C HIS A 18 17.29 1.67 -24.69
N ASN A 19 17.72 2.91 -24.42
CA ASN A 19 17.64 3.54 -23.11
C ASN A 19 16.35 4.37 -22.94
N SER A 20 16.03 4.73 -21.70
CA SER A 20 14.78 5.46 -21.39
C SER A 20 14.77 6.93 -21.83
N LYS A 21 15.90 7.53 -22.21
CA LYS A 21 16.01 8.98 -22.43
C LYS A 21 15.27 9.44 -23.68
N SER A 22 15.30 8.65 -24.75
CA SER A 22 14.66 8.94 -26.04
C SER A 22 13.43 8.04 -26.32
N CYS A 23 12.97 7.29 -25.32
CA CYS A 23 11.84 6.37 -25.48
C CYS A 23 10.50 7.11 -25.53
N THR A 24 9.79 6.99 -26.67
CA THR A 24 8.44 7.51 -26.91
C THR A 24 7.34 6.46 -26.79
N SER A 25 7.72 5.19 -26.60
CA SER A 25 6.77 4.07 -26.47
C SER A 25 5.87 4.22 -25.23
N THR A 26 4.73 3.53 -25.26
CA THR A 26 3.81 3.43 -24.13
C THR A 26 4.52 2.87 -22.90
N PRO A 27 4.35 3.49 -21.71
CA PRO A 27 5.03 3.03 -20.52
C PRO A 27 4.49 1.68 -20.06
N LYS A 28 5.37 0.74 -19.76
CA LYS A 28 5.05 -0.61 -19.31
C LYS A 28 6.02 -1.00 -18.21
N CYS A 29 5.50 -1.41 -17.06
CA CYS A 29 6.33 -1.81 -15.94
C CYS A 29 6.75 -3.28 -16.04
N SER A 30 8.05 -3.55 -15.97
CA SER A 30 8.58 -4.93 -15.96
C SER A 30 8.19 -5.72 -14.72
N ASN A 31 7.91 -5.05 -13.59
CA ASN A 31 7.66 -5.69 -12.30
C ASN A 31 6.20 -6.11 -12.09
N CYS A 32 5.24 -5.28 -12.52
CA CYS A 32 3.81 -5.52 -12.34
C CYS A 32 3.00 -5.56 -13.64
N LYS A 33 3.64 -5.34 -14.79
CA LYS A 33 3.03 -5.36 -16.14
C LYS A 33 1.94 -4.32 -16.39
N ALA A 34 1.77 -3.35 -15.48
CA ALA A 34 0.81 -2.25 -15.63
C ALA A 34 1.38 -1.06 -16.44
N GLU A 35 0.49 -0.16 -16.85
CA GLU A 35 0.80 1.03 -17.65
C GLU A 35 1.43 2.14 -16.81
N HIS A 36 2.72 1.98 -16.51
CA HIS A 36 3.58 3.01 -15.92
C HIS A 36 5.05 2.62 -16.09
N PRO A 37 6.01 3.56 -16.01
CA PRO A 37 7.43 3.22 -16.05
C PRO A 37 7.84 2.38 -14.83
N SER A 38 8.92 1.59 -14.96
CA SER A 38 9.39 0.68 -13.92
C SER A 38 9.87 1.38 -12.64
N TYR A 39 10.26 2.65 -12.73
CA TYR A 39 10.67 3.49 -11.59
C TYR A 39 9.51 4.26 -10.94
N SER A 40 8.26 4.04 -11.36
CA SER A 40 7.09 4.71 -10.79
C SER A 40 6.85 4.29 -9.33
N ARG A 41 6.67 5.27 -8.44
CA ARG A 41 6.29 5.06 -7.02
C ARG A 41 4.83 4.61 -6.84
N LYS A 42 4.04 4.61 -7.91
CA LYS A 42 2.66 4.08 -7.92
C LYS A 42 2.61 2.57 -8.17
N CYS A 43 3.75 1.95 -8.49
CA CYS A 43 3.82 0.51 -8.74
C CYS A 43 3.47 -0.28 -7.46
N PRO A 44 2.50 -1.20 -7.48
CA PRO A 44 2.13 -1.99 -6.29
C PRO A 44 3.31 -2.80 -5.76
N ARG A 45 4.13 -3.36 -6.66
CA ARG A 45 5.37 -4.08 -6.29
C ARG A 45 6.39 -3.19 -5.59
N TRP A 46 6.50 -1.93 -6.03
CA TRP A 46 7.41 -0.98 -5.38
C TRP A 46 6.91 -0.59 -3.99
N VAL A 47 5.60 -0.41 -3.84
CA VAL A 47 4.98 -0.09 -2.54
C VAL A 47 5.19 -1.23 -1.55
N GLU A 48 4.94 -2.48 -1.97
CA GLU A 48 5.20 -3.69 -1.18
C GLU A 48 6.67 -3.75 -0.74
N GLU A 49 7.60 -3.65 -1.69
CA GLU A 49 9.04 -3.78 -1.40
C GLU A 49 9.54 -2.67 -0.47
N ARG A 50 9.04 -1.43 -0.63
CA ARG A 50 9.33 -0.32 0.28
C ARG A 50 8.84 -0.62 1.70
N GLU A 51 7.65 -1.18 1.85
CA GLU A 51 7.13 -1.54 3.18
C GLU A 51 7.96 -2.67 3.81
N ILE A 52 8.35 -3.69 3.05
CA ILE A 52 9.23 -4.75 3.53
C ILE A 52 10.55 -4.16 4.05
N GLN A 53 11.17 -3.26 3.29
CA GLN A 53 12.40 -2.60 3.72
C GLN A 53 12.19 -1.72 4.96
N ALA A 54 11.08 -1.00 5.04
CA ALA A 54 10.74 -0.19 6.21
C ALA A 54 10.59 -1.06 7.47
N ILE A 55 9.87 -2.18 7.40
CA ILE A 55 9.70 -3.11 8.51
C ILE A 55 11.03 -3.74 8.90
N LYS A 56 11.82 -4.19 7.91
CA LYS A 56 13.14 -4.77 8.14
C LYS A 56 14.02 -3.86 9.01
N VAL A 57 14.09 -2.57 8.65
CA VAL A 57 14.93 -1.59 9.35
C VAL A 57 14.33 -1.15 10.68
N THR A 58 13.02 -0.91 10.73
CA THR A 58 12.35 -0.40 11.96
C THR A 58 12.23 -1.45 13.06
N GLN A 59 12.08 -2.73 12.69
CA GLN A 59 11.98 -3.84 13.65
C GLN A 59 13.28 -4.63 13.79
N ASN A 60 14.30 -4.32 12.98
CA ASN A 60 15.59 -5.02 12.95
C ASN A 60 15.46 -6.55 12.80
N ILE A 61 14.62 -6.98 11.86
CA ILE A 61 14.35 -8.40 11.58
C ILE A 61 14.90 -8.81 10.21
N SER A 62 14.88 -10.11 9.91
CA SER A 62 15.29 -10.59 8.59
C SER A 62 14.32 -10.13 7.50
N PHE A 63 14.80 -10.09 6.26
CA PHE A 63 13.98 -9.74 5.11
C PHE A 63 12.83 -10.72 4.87
N ALA A 64 13.05 -12.02 5.13
CA ALA A 64 12.03 -13.05 4.97
C ALA A 64 10.90 -12.89 6.00
N GLU A 65 11.22 -12.52 7.23
CA GLU A 65 10.23 -12.23 8.27
C GLU A 65 9.45 -10.95 7.95
N ALA A 66 10.14 -9.87 7.55
CA ALA A 66 9.48 -8.64 7.14
C ALA A 66 8.48 -8.88 5.98
N ARG A 67 8.86 -9.72 5.01
CA ARG A 67 7.98 -10.14 3.91
C ARG A 67 6.74 -10.87 4.42
N LYS A 68 6.88 -11.81 5.36
CA LYS A 68 5.73 -12.51 5.97
C LYS A 68 4.77 -11.54 6.66
N ILE A 69 5.30 -10.52 7.34
CA ILE A 69 4.48 -9.50 8.02
C ILE A 69 3.71 -8.64 7.01
N VAL A 70 4.33 -8.22 5.90
CA VAL A 70 3.61 -7.48 4.85
C VAL A 70 2.51 -8.35 4.23
N THR A 71 2.84 -9.59 3.87
CA THR A 71 1.86 -10.51 3.26
C THR A 71 0.71 -10.86 4.20
N SER A 72 0.94 -10.95 5.53
CA SER A 72 -0.14 -11.23 6.47
C SER A 72 -1.11 -10.06 6.68
N ARG A 73 -0.65 -8.82 6.45
CA ARG A 73 -1.49 -7.60 6.52
C ARG A 73 -2.32 -7.39 5.26
N THR A 74 -1.84 -7.86 4.12
CA THR A 74 -2.54 -7.80 2.82
C THR A 74 -3.23 -9.14 2.54
N PRO A 75 -4.48 -9.35 2.98
CA PRO A 75 -5.19 -10.58 2.66
C PRO A 75 -5.28 -10.74 1.14
N THR A 76 -4.93 -11.91 0.64
CA THR A 76 -5.02 -12.24 -0.79
C THR A 76 -6.46 -12.06 -1.25
N VAL A 77 -6.68 -11.15 -2.20
CA VAL A 77 -7.99 -10.93 -2.80
C VAL A 77 -8.44 -12.24 -3.46
N GLY A 78 -9.60 -12.77 -3.05
CA GLY A 78 -10.17 -14.00 -3.57
C GLY A 78 -9.99 -15.24 -2.69
N VAL A 79 -9.29 -15.17 -1.56
CA VAL A 79 -9.23 -16.26 -0.58
C VAL A 79 -10.22 -15.98 0.54
N SER A 80 -11.33 -16.72 0.56
CA SER A 80 -12.33 -16.65 1.64
C SER A 80 -11.96 -17.60 2.79
N TYR A 81 -12.38 -17.28 4.01
CA TYR A 81 -12.14 -18.15 5.18
C TYR A 81 -12.64 -19.59 4.96
N SER A 82 -13.81 -19.74 4.31
CA SER A 82 -14.38 -21.05 3.97
C SER A 82 -13.51 -21.87 3.02
N SER A 83 -12.80 -21.23 2.08
CA SER A 83 -11.89 -21.91 1.14
C SER A 83 -10.63 -22.48 1.80
N MET A 84 -10.22 -21.94 2.96
CA MET A 84 -9.08 -22.44 3.73
C MET A 84 -9.47 -23.62 4.63
N ALA A 85 -10.73 -23.67 5.08
CA ALA A 85 -11.26 -24.73 5.94
C ALA A 85 -11.43 -26.08 5.21
N SER A 86 -11.47 -26.08 3.87
CA SER A 86 -11.61 -27.29 3.04
C SER A 86 -10.28 -28.04 2.77
N ILE A 87 -9.14 -27.56 3.27
CA ILE A 87 -7.80 -28.13 3.01
C ILE A 87 -7.43 -29.20 4.05
N CYS A 88 -8.40 -29.88 4.66
CA CYS A 88 -8.11 -31.03 5.52
C CYS A 88 -8.00 -32.30 4.63
N PRO A 89 -6.81 -32.93 4.51
CA PRO A 89 -6.63 -34.13 3.69
C PRO A 89 -7.37 -35.37 4.25
N HIS A 90 -7.96 -35.25 5.44
CA HIS A 90 -8.60 -36.35 6.16
C HIS A 90 -10.13 -36.38 6.04
N CYS A 91 -10.79 -35.30 5.61
CA CYS A 91 -12.24 -35.34 5.37
C CYS A 91 -12.52 -35.78 3.93
N LYS A 92 -12.53 -37.10 3.70
CA LYS A 92 -13.04 -37.66 2.44
C LYS A 92 -14.57 -37.53 2.39
N ASN A 93 -15.01 -36.86 1.34
CA ASN A 93 -16.35 -36.84 0.75
C ASN A 93 -17.47 -36.06 1.47
N ARG A 94 -17.85 -34.94 0.83
CA ARG A 94 -19.23 -34.83 0.33
C ARG A 94 -19.25 -34.01 -0.97
N THR A 95 -19.49 -34.69 -2.08
CA THR A 95 -19.82 -34.10 -3.38
C THR A 95 -21.21 -33.47 -3.30
N SER A 96 -21.35 -32.24 -3.76
CA SER A 96 -22.51 -31.83 -4.55
C SER A 96 -22.06 -30.69 -5.45
N GLU A 97 -22.07 -30.96 -6.75
CA GLU A 97 -21.93 -29.97 -7.80
C GLU A 97 -23.16 -29.04 -7.81
N GLN A 98 -22.84 -27.77 -8.11
CA GLN A 98 -23.62 -26.77 -8.85
C GLN A 98 -25.08 -26.50 -8.43
N ALA A 99 -25.29 -25.32 -7.85
CA ALA A 99 -26.43 -24.49 -8.22
C ALA A 99 -25.89 -23.22 -8.87
N GLU A 100 -26.30 -22.99 -10.12
CA GLU A 100 -26.25 -21.71 -10.81
C GLU A 100 -26.76 -20.57 -9.92
N ALA A 101 -26.23 -19.37 -10.18
CA ALA A 101 -26.61 -18.14 -9.51
C ALA A 101 -28.13 -17.89 -9.53
N PRO A 102 -28.75 -17.55 -8.39
CA PRO A 102 -30.04 -16.86 -8.39
C PRO A 102 -29.78 -15.35 -8.52
N PRO A 103 -30.46 -14.65 -9.45
CA PRO A 103 -30.49 -13.20 -9.45
C PRO A 103 -31.47 -12.78 -8.36
N ASP A 104 -31.00 -12.17 -7.28
CA ASP A 104 -31.86 -11.17 -6.65
C ASP A 104 -31.03 -10.11 -5.93
N ASN A 105 -31.24 -8.89 -6.41
CA ASN A 105 -30.84 -7.70 -5.71
C ASN A 105 -31.65 -7.67 -4.41
N ASN A 106 -31.02 -7.80 -3.25
CA ASN A 106 -31.52 -7.08 -2.09
C ASN A 106 -30.42 -6.65 -1.12
N PRO A 107 -30.51 -5.42 -0.57
CA PRO A 107 -29.39 -4.72 0.04
C PRO A 107 -29.05 -5.27 1.42
N ILE A 108 -27.75 -5.34 1.70
CA ILE A 108 -27.19 -5.52 3.05
C ILE A 108 -27.81 -4.46 3.98
N PRO A 109 -28.32 -4.80 5.18
CA PRO A 109 -28.99 -3.85 6.06
C PRO A 109 -28.12 -2.63 6.38
N LEU A 110 -28.62 -1.46 5.99
CA LEU A 110 -27.97 -0.13 6.02
C LEU A 110 -27.61 0.39 7.43
N SER A 111 -27.79 -0.39 8.50
CA SER A 111 -27.60 0.11 9.88
C SER A 111 -26.16 0.07 10.37
N LYS A 112 -25.30 -0.82 9.86
CA LYS A 112 -23.90 -0.94 10.32
C LYS A 112 -22.92 -0.01 9.60
N ASN A 113 -23.25 0.41 8.37
CA ASN A 113 -22.37 1.27 7.57
C ASN A 113 -22.40 2.74 8.05
N LEU A 114 -23.55 3.21 8.56
CA LEU A 114 -23.69 4.55 9.13
C LEU A 114 -22.84 4.76 10.40
N GLN A 115 -22.70 3.74 11.25
CA GLN A 115 -21.89 3.84 12.47
C GLN A 115 -20.39 3.83 12.16
N LEU A 116 -19.94 3.01 11.22
CA LEU A 116 -18.53 2.96 10.82
C LEU A 116 -18.07 4.27 10.18
N ASN A 117 -18.90 4.84 9.30
CA ASN A 117 -18.60 6.12 8.65
C ASN A 117 -18.57 7.28 9.65
N LYS A 118 -19.44 7.27 10.67
CA LYS A 118 -19.39 8.26 11.77
C LYS A 118 -18.11 8.14 12.62
N ILE A 119 -17.65 6.91 12.88
CA ILE A 119 -16.41 6.68 13.65
C ILE A 119 -15.19 7.15 12.85
N ILE A 120 -15.13 6.87 11.55
CA ILE A 120 -14.04 7.29 10.67
C ILE A 120 -13.97 8.83 10.61
N GLU A 121 -15.11 9.50 10.43
CA GLU A 121 -15.20 10.96 10.44
C GLU A 121 -14.75 11.57 11.78
N GLN A 122 -15.11 10.95 12.90
CA GLN A 122 -14.68 11.40 14.23
C GLN A 122 -13.16 11.30 14.42
N ILE A 123 -12.54 10.23 13.92
CA ILE A 123 -11.09 10.00 14.02
C ILE A 123 -10.32 10.99 13.13
N LEU A 124 -10.81 11.26 11.92
CA LEU A 124 -10.20 12.22 11.01
C LEU A 124 -10.26 13.64 11.59
N LYS A 125 -11.40 14.07 12.11
CA LYS A 125 -11.56 15.40 12.74
C LYS A 125 -10.65 15.60 13.95
N ARG A 126 -10.47 14.57 14.78
CA ARG A 126 -9.55 14.63 15.93
C ARG A 126 -8.10 14.78 15.47
N LYS A 127 -7.66 14.03 14.45
CA LYS A 127 -6.31 14.16 13.89
C LYS A 127 -6.04 15.55 13.33
N LEU A 128 -6.94 16.10 12.52
CA LEU A 128 -6.79 17.45 11.96
C LEU A 128 -6.70 18.53 13.07
N SER A 129 -7.58 18.48 14.09
CA SER A 129 -7.53 19.47 15.18
C SER A 129 -6.25 19.35 16.04
N SER A 130 -5.73 18.13 16.24
CA SER A 130 -4.49 17.93 17.00
C SER A 130 -3.26 18.43 16.25
N THR A 131 -3.25 18.28 14.92
CA THR A 131 -2.15 18.78 14.09
C THR A 131 -2.15 20.30 13.99
N ASP A 132 -3.34 20.91 13.89
CA ASP A 132 -3.48 22.37 13.90
C ASP A 132 -3.08 22.98 15.25
N GLN A 133 -3.50 22.38 16.37
CA GLN A 133 -3.14 22.87 17.71
C GLN A 133 -1.62 22.79 17.96
N ALA A 134 -0.98 21.69 17.53
CA ALA A 134 0.47 21.53 17.66
C ALA A 134 1.25 22.53 16.79
N PHE A 135 0.75 22.82 15.59
CA PHE A 135 1.33 23.81 14.69
C PHE A 135 1.19 25.23 15.24
N GLN A 136 0.00 25.60 15.72
CA GLN A 136 -0.24 26.92 16.31
C GLN A 136 0.58 27.16 17.58
N THR A 137 0.72 26.15 18.44
CA THR A 137 1.57 26.24 19.64
C THR A 137 3.03 26.51 19.26
N ARG A 138 3.52 25.83 18.22
CA ARG A 138 4.89 26.01 17.73
C ARG A 138 5.11 27.39 17.11
N LEU A 139 4.13 27.93 16.37
CA LEU A 139 4.18 29.30 15.85
C LEU A 139 4.16 30.34 16.96
N MET A 140 3.34 30.16 17.99
CA MET A 140 3.32 31.05 19.16
C MET A 140 4.65 31.04 19.91
N GLU A 141 5.29 29.88 20.07
CA GLU A 141 6.63 29.79 20.67
C GLU A 141 7.71 30.49 19.85
N ILE A 142 7.67 30.34 18.51
CA ILE A 142 8.59 31.03 17.60
C ILE A 142 8.41 32.55 17.70
N THR A 143 7.15 33.01 17.68
CA THR A 143 6.83 34.44 17.79
C THR A 143 7.30 35.01 19.11
N ARG A 144 7.06 34.30 20.23
CA ARG A 144 7.52 34.69 21.57
C ARG A 144 9.05 34.80 21.65
N LYS A 145 9.79 33.90 21.00
CA LYS A 145 11.25 33.95 20.92
C LYS A 145 11.73 35.14 20.08
N GLN A 146 11.08 35.45 18.96
CA GLN A 146 11.40 36.61 18.13
C GLN A 146 11.12 37.94 18.84
N THR A 147 10.01 38.07 19.56
CA THR A 147 9.70 39.27 20.36
C THR A 147 10.69 39.44 21.52
N LYS A 148 11.11 38.33 22.17
CA LYS A 148 12.11 38.37 23.24
C LYS A 148 13.49 38.82 22.73
N ILE A 149 13.89 38.40 21.53
CA ILE A 149 15.15 38.86 20.89
C ILE A 149 15.09 40.36 20.57
N ARG A 150 13.94 40.85 20.09
CA ARG A 150 13.73 42.26 19.71
C ARG A 150 13.72 43.25 20.90
N ILE A 151 13.50 42.77 22.13
CA ILE A 151 13.49 43.61 23.35
C ILE A 151 14.88 43.71 24.00
N ILE A 152 15.84 42.86 23.59
CA ILE A 152 17.20 42.79 24.18
C ILE A 152 18.22 43.65 23.38
N HIS A 153 17.78 44.34 22.34
CA HIS A 153 18.59 45.19 21.45
C HIS A 153 17.98 46.60 21.37
#